data_AF-A0A447TJN4-F1
#
_entry.id   AF-A0A447TJN4-F1
#
_cell.length_a   1.000
_cell.length_b   1.000
_cell.length_c   1.000
_cell.angle_alpha   90.00
_cell.angle_beta   90.00
_cell.angle_gamma   90.00
#
_symmetry.space_group_name_H-M   'P 1'
#
loop_
_entity.id
_entity.type
_entity.pdbx_description
1 polymer ?
#
loop_
_entity_poly.entity_id
_entity_poly.type
_entity_poly.pdbx_seq_one_letter_code
_entity_poly.pdbx_strand_id
1 'polypeptide(L)'
;MLDDMTWLLATHPAWLAGAAFVFGLMVGSFLNVVIHRLPRMLEREFLADSVEYLAEGGAPAALRLAAEQARHELDDGGYNLWRPASHCPACRAPVRPWHNVPLLSYLLLRGRCGDCGEAISRRYPLVELLCGALYGFLAWKLAGAGRWPARWR
;
A
#
# COMPACT_ATOMS: atom_id res chain seq x y z
N MET A 1 23.62 19.43 14.04
CA MET A 1 22.31 19.22 13.39
C MET A 1 21.75 17.82 13.61
N LEU A 2 22.44 16.74 13.20
CA LEU A 2 22.01 15.36 13.48
C LEU A 2 22.09 15.02 14.97
N ASP A 3 23.14 15.49 15.66
CA ASP A 3 23.29 15.29 17.11
C ASP A 3 22.23 16.06 17.92
N ASP A 4 21.87 17.27 17.48
CA ASP A 4 20.83 18.08 18.14
C ASP A 4 19.43 17.44 17.98
N MET A 5 19.13 16.88 16.79
CA MET A 5 17.88 16.16 16.56
C MET A 5 17.79 14.87 17.36
N THR A 6 18.88 14.10 17.44
CA THR A 6 18.90 12.86 18.23
C THR A 6 18.80 13.13 19.73
N TRP A 7 19.41 14.22 20.21
CA TRP A 7 19.25 14.69 21.58
C TRP A 7 17.82 15.13 21.87
N LEU A 8 17.19 15.93 21.00
CA LEU A 8 15.81 16.40 21.16
C LEU A 8 14.79 15.25 21.22
N LEU A 9 14.98 14.21 20.37
CA LEU A 9 14.17 13.00 20.33
C LEU A 9 14.39 12.09 21.56
N ALA A 10 15.61 12.07 22.11
CA ALA A 10 15.91 11.35 23.35
C ALA A 10 15.32 12.04 24.58
N THR A 11 15.28 13.38 24.60
CA THR A 11 14.70 14.16 25.70
C THR A 11 13.17 14.14 25.69
N HIS A 12 12.53 13.91 24.53
CA HIS A 12 11.08 13.90 24.42
C HIS A 12 10.51 12.64 23.75
N PRO A 13 10.30 11.55 24.52
CA PRO A 13 9.80 10.28 23.99
C PRO A 13 8.41 10.38 23.31
N ALA A 14 7.62 11.38 23.67
CA ALA A 14 6.33 11.65 23.03
C ALA A 14 6.48 12.11 21.57
N TRP A 15 7.47 12.94 21.25
CA TRP A 15 7.71 13.40 19.88
C TRP A 15 8.21 12.26 18.99
N LEU A 16 9.09 11.41 19.52
CA LEU A 16 9.53 10.21 18.82
C LEU A 16 8.37 9.25 18.55
N ALA A 17 7.52 8.99 19.55
CA ALA A 17 6.34 8.15 19.39
C ALA A 17 5.35 8.72 18.36
N GLY A 18 5.13 10.03 18.36
CA GLY A 18 4.29 10.72 17.38
C GLY A 18 4.85 10.63 15.96
N ALA A 19 6.15 10.87 15.77
CA ALA A 19 6.80 10.73 14.47
C ALA A 19 6.75 9.29 13.95
N ALA A 20 7.02 8.31 14.83
CA ALA A 20 6.91 6.89 14.50
C ALA A 20 5.47 6.48 14.13
N PHE A 21 4.47 7.02 14.84
CA PHE A 21 3.06 6.80 14.53
C PHE A 21 2.73 7.29 13.11
N VAL A 22 3.09 8.54 12.77
CA VAL A 22 2.84 9.10 11.43
C VAL A 22 3.55 8.27 10.35
N PHE A 23 4.80 7.89 10.58
CA PHE A 23 5.53 7.01 9.68
C PHE A 23 4.82 5.66 9.50
N GLY A 24 4.37 5.05 10.59
CA GLY A 24 3.60 3.81 10.56
C GLY A 24 2.29 3.93 9.77
N LEU A 25 1.61 5.08 9.83
CA LEU A 25 0.43 5.34 8.99
C LEU A 25 0.78 5.34 7.49
N MET A 26 1.90 5.96 7.11
CA MET A 26 2.37 5.99 5.71
C MET A 26 2.74 4.58 5.23
N VAL A 27 3.45 3.81 6.06
CA VAL A 27 3.78 2.40 5.77
C VAL A 27 2.51 1.57 5.62
N GLY A 28 1.53 1.75 6.50
CA GLY A 28 0.24 1.06 6.42
C GLY A 28 -0.54 1.37 5.14
N SER A 29 -0.52 2.62 4.67
CA SER A 29 -1.15 3.02 3.41
C SER A 29 -0.46 2.37 2.19
N PHE A 30 0.87 2.30 2.19
CA PHE A 30 1.59 1.53 1.17
C PHE A 30 1.27 0.03 1.23
N LEU A 31 1.18 -0.54 2.43
CA LEU A 31 0.86 -1.95 2.61
C LEU A 31 -0.54 -2.29 2.08
N ASN A 32 -1.52 -1.39 2.20
CA ASN A 32 -2.84 -1.54 1.57
C ASN A 32 -2.74 -1.71 0.04
N VAL A 33 -1.83 -0.98 -0.62
CA VAL A 33 -1.58 -1.11 -2.06
C VAL A 33 -0.96 -2.47 -2.38
N VAL A 34 0.06 -2.88 -1.62
CA VAL A 34 0.74 -4.16 -1.82
C VAL A 34 -0.21 -5.35 -1.62
N ILE A 35 -0.95 -5.37 -0.51
CA ILE A 35 -1.91 -6.45 -0.19
C ILE A 35 -2.94 -6.62 -1.31
N HIS A 36 -3.41 -5.52 -1.89
CA HIS A 36 -4.42 -5.58 -2.93
C HIS A 36 -3.86 -5.91 -4.32
N ARG A 37 -2.69 -5.36 -4.67
CA ARG A 37 -2.18 -5.41 -6.05
C ARG A 37 -1.25 -6.58 -6.30
N LEU A 38 -0.43 -6.97 -5.33
CA LEU A 38 0.57 -8.02 -5.50
C LEU A 38 -0.04 -9.37 -5.94
N PRO A 39 -1.12 -9.88 -5.33
CA PRO A 39 -1.71 -11.15 -5.76
C PRO A 39 -2.18 -11.10 -7.22
N ARG A 40 -2.75 -9.95 -7.63
CA ARG A 40 -3.24 -9.75 -8.99
C ARG A 40 -2.12 -9.63 -10.02
N MET A 41 -0.97 -9.07 -9.63
CA MET A 41 0.20 -9.02 -10.50
C MET A 41 0.74 -10.43 -10.75
N LEU A 42 0.89 -11.22 -9.69
CA LEU A 42 1.36 -12.61 -9.78
C LEU A 42 0.41 -13.49 -10.60
N GLU A 43 -0.90 -13.32 -10.44
CA GLU A 43 -1.90 -14.06 -11.24
C GLU A 43 -1.81 -13.70 -12.73
N ARG A 44 -1.63 -12.41 -13.07
CA ARG A 44 -1.45 -11.97 -14.46
C ARG A 44 -0.15 -12.50 -15.06
N GLU A 45 0.94 -12.50 -14.29
CA GLU A 45 2.24 -13.05 -14.71
C GLU A 45 2.12 -14.55 -15.00
N PHE A 46 1.50 -15.32 -14.09
CA PHE A 46 1.24 -16.74 -14.30
C PHE A 46 0.38 -17.03 -15.55
N LEU A 47 -0.65 -16.21 -15.79
CA LEU A 47 -1.47 -16.33 -17.00
C LEU A 47 -0.67 -16.01 -18.27
N ALA A 48 0.20 -14.99 -18.24
CA ALA A 48 1.06 -14.64 -19.35
C ALA A 48 2.01 -15.79 -19.72
N ASP A 49 2.68 -16.40 -18.73
CA ASP A 49 3.57 -17.55 -18.93
C ASP A 49 2.81 -18.76 -19.50
N SER A 50 1.62 -19.03 -18.98
CA SER A 50 0.76 -20.14 -19.45
C SER A 50 0.34 -19.95 -20.92
N VAL A 51 0.00 -18.71 -21.28
CA VAL A 51 -0.38 -18.35 -22.65
C VAL A 51 0.81 -18.45 -23.59
N GLU A 52 1.99 -17.97 -23.19
CA GLU A 52 3.22 -18.09 -23.96
C GLU A 52 3.59 -19.55 -24.22
N TYR A 53 3.53 -20.39 -23.17
CA TYR A 53 3.77 -21.83 -23.29
C TYR A 53 2.82 -22.51 -24.29
N LEU A 54 1.53 -22.17 -24.27
CA LEU A 54 0.54 -22.72 -25.19
C LEU A 54 0.69 -22.18 -26.62
N ALA A 55 1.17 -20.94 -26.78
CA ALA A 55 1.40 -20.33 -28.09
C ALA A 55 2.61 -20.94 -28.81
N GLU A 56 3.67 -21.28 -28.07
CA GLU A 56 4.92 -21.84 -28.62
C GLU A 56 4.96 -23.39 -28.62
N GLY A 57 4.15 -24.03 -27.80
CA GLY A 57 4.12 -25.49 -27.66
C GLY A 57 3.44 -26.25 -28.81
N GLY A 58 3.50 -27.58 -28.73
CA GLY A 58 2.80 -28.50 -29.64
C GLY A 58 1.28 -28.59 -29.42
N ALA A 59 0.67 -27.53 -28.90
CA ALA A 59 -0.75 -27.46 -28.65
C ALA A 59 -1.56 -27.58 -29.96
N PRO A 60 -2.79 -28.14 -29.92
CA PRO A 60 -3.68 -28.15 -31.08
C PRO A 60 -3.86 -26.75 -31.66
N ALA A 61 -3.97 -26.63 -32.99
CA ALA A 61 -4.02 -25.34 -33.68
C ALA A 61 -5.08 -24.37 -33.12
N ALA A 62 -6.25 -24.88 -32.72
CA ALA A 62 -7.31 -24.08 -32.11
C ALA A 62 -6.90 -23.46 -30.76
N LEU A 63 -6.15 -24.21 -29.93
CA LEU A 63 -5.67 -23.73 -28.64
C LEU A 63 -4.53 -22.71 -28.81
N ARG A 64 -3.67 -22.91 -29.81
CA ARG A 64 -2.58 -21.99 -30.15
C ARG A 64 -3.13 -20.61 -30.57
N LEU A 65 -4.17 -20.59 -31.42
CA LEU A 65 -4.82 -19.35 -31.85
C LEU A 65 -5.50 -18.62 -30.68
N ALA A 66 -6.17 -19.36 -29.79
CA ALA A 66 -6.78 -18.79 -28.59
C ALA A 66 -5.74 -18.20 -27.63
N ALA A 67 -4.57 -18.85 -27.49
CA ALA A 67 -3.46 -18.33 -26.70
C ALA A 67 -2.87 -17.04 -27.31
N GLU A 68 -2.64 -16.99 -28.63
CA GLU A 68 -2.16 -15.78 -29.31
C GLU A 68 -3.11 -14.58 -29.11
N GLN A 69 -4.44 -14.82 -29.12
CA GLN A 69 -5.43 -13.78 -28.81
C GLN A 69 -5.35 -13.32 -27.35
N ALA A 70 -5.31 -14.26 -26.39
CA ALA A 70 -5.20 -13.93 -24.97
C ALA A 70 -3.89 -13.19 -24.64
N ARG A 71 -2.79 -13.48 -25.35
CA ARG A 71 -1.50 -12.78 -25.20
C ARG A 71 -1.65 -11.28 -25.48
N HIS A 72 -2.35 -10.94 -26.56
CA HIS A 72 -2.59 -9.54 -26.93
C HIS A 72 -3.51 -8.83 -25.94
N GLU A 73 -4.44 -9.55 -25.30
CA GLU A 73 -5.28 -9.00 -24.23
C GLU A 73 -4.53 -8.78 -22.92
N LEU A 74 -3.48 -9.54 -22.61
CA LEU A 74 -2.71 -9.42 -21.37
C LEU A 74 -1.61 -8.34 -21.42
N ASP A 75 -1.20 -7.90 -22.62
CA ASP A 75 -0.20 -6.84 -22.85
C ASP A 75 -0.78 -5.41 -22.76
N ASP A 76 -2.00 -5.27 -22.26
CA ASP A 76 -2.90 -4.11 -22.36
C ASP A 76 -2.57 -2.92 -21.44
N GLY A 77 -1.29 -2.71 -21.07
CA GLY A 77 -0.84 -1.41 -20.55
C GLY A 77 -0.24 -1.39 -19.13
N GLY A 78 0.41 -2.47 -18.71
CA GLY A 78 1.36 -2.43 -17.59
C GLY A 78 0.75 -2.26 -16.20
N TYR A 79 -0.03 -3.25 -15.77
CA TYR A 79 -0.56 -3.32 -14.40
C TYR A 79 0.57 -3.59 -13.39
N ASN A 80 0.79 -2.67 -12.44
CA ASN A 80 1.83 -2.80 -11.43
C ASN A 80 1.42 -2.17 -10.08
N LEU A 81 2.37 -2.03 -9.14
CA LEU A 81 2.11 -1.44 -7.81
C LEU A 81 1.65 0.03 -7.88
N TRP A 82 2.10 0.79 -8.88
CA TRP A 82 1.86 2.23 -9.02
C TRP A 82 0.81 2.57 -10.10
N ARG A 83 0.55 1.64 -11.03
CA ARG A 83 -0.39 1.80 -12.14
C ARG A 83 -1.44 0.68 -12.16
N PRO A 84 -2.71 0.99 -12.46
CA PRO A 84 -3.29 2.32 -12.66
C PRO A 84 -3.37 3.11 -11.34
N ALA A 85 -3.57 4.42 -11.43
CA ALA A 85 -3.79 5.27 -10.25
C ALA A 85 -4.97 4.76 -9.40
N SER A 86 -5.06 5.18 -8.15
CA SER A 86 -6.19 4.84 -7.29
C SER A 86 -7.48 5.46 -7.83
N HIS A 87 -8.54 4.66 -7.97
CA HIS A 87 -9.87 5.10 -8.41
C HIS A 87 -10.94 4.53 -7.48
N CYS A 88 -12.09 5.21 -7.38
CA CYS A 88 -13.23 4.69 -6.64
C CYS A 88 -13.77 3.41 -7.33
N PRO A 89 -14.03 2.31 -6.59
CA PRO A 89 -14.57 1.08 -7.19
C PRO A 89 -16.00 1.23 -7.73
N ALA A 90 -16.79 2.19 -7.22
CA ALA A 90 -18.17 2.40 -7.65
C ALA A 90 -18.28 3.34 -8.85
N CYS A 91 -17.71 4.55 -8.76
CA CYS A 91 -17.84 5.57 -9.81
C CYS A 91 -16.64 5.67 -10.75
N ARG A 92 -15.53 4.96 -10.46
CA ARG A 92 -14.26 5.06 -11.19
C ARG A 92 -13.65 6.47 -11.25
N ALA A 93 -14.13 7.40 -10.41
CA ALA A 93 -13.50 8.71 -10.28
C ALA A 93 -12.05 8.56 -9.76
N PRO A 94 -11.09 9.34 -10.28
CA PRO A 94 -9.72 9.32 -9.82
C PRO A 94 -9.64 9.82 -8.37
N VAL A 95 -8.93 9.09 -7.52
CA VAL A 95 -8.71 9.50 -6.13
C VAL A 95 -7.68 10.62 -6.12
N ARG A 96 -8.11 11.81 -5.71
CA ARG A 96 -7.26 12.99 -5.57
C ARG A 96 -6.10 12.70 -4.59
N PRO A 97 -4.88 13.24 -4.80
CA PRO A 97 -3.73 12.94 -3.93
C PRO A 97 -3.97 13.19 -2.44
N TRP A 98 -4.70 14.24 -2.08
CA TRP A 98 -5.04 14.55 -0.68
C TRP A 98 -6.07 13.59 -0.08
N HIS A 99 -6.82 12.84 -0.90
CA HIS A 99 -7.67 11.75 -0.41
C HIS A 99 -6.87 10.48 -0.08
N ASN A 100 -5.59 10.40 -0.46
CA ASN A 100 -4.69 9.31 -0.10
C ASN A 100 -3.95 9.55 1.24
N VAL A 101 -4.24 10.65 1.96
CA VAL A 101 -3.59 10.91 3.27
C VAL A 101 -4.15 9.93 4.30
N PRO A 102 -3.31 9.04 4.89
CA PRO A 102 -3.76 7.95 5.77
C PRO A 102 -4.61 8.46 6.93
N LEU A 103 -5.71 7.76 7.26
CA LEU A 103 -6.73 8.09 8.28
C LEU A 103 -7.41 9.46 8.17
N LEU A 104 -6.67 10.53 7.88
CA LEU A 104 -7.16 11.90 7.82
C LEU A 104 -8.20 12.06 6.72
N SER A 105 -7.92 11.57 5.52
CA SER A 105 -8.89 11.64 4.41
C SER A 105 -10.16 10.85 4.73
N TYR A 106 -10.02 9.67 5.35
CA TYR A 106 -11.15 8.83 5.74
C TYR A 106 -12.05 9.53 6.76
N LEU A 107 -11.46 10.18 7.77
CA LEU A 107 -12.22 10.92 8.79
C LEU A 107 -12.91 12.16 8.19
N LEU A 108 -12.20 12.94 7.37
CA LEU A 108 -12.75 14.14 6.72
C LEU A 108 -13.90 13.80 5.76
N LEU A 109 -13.76 12.71 5.01
CA LEU A 109 -14.79 12.21 4.09
C LEU A 109 -15.85 11.34 4.79
N ARG A 110 -15.75 11.17 6.12
CA ARG A 110 -16.66 10.34 6.94
C ARG A 110 -16.81 8.90 6.42
N GLY A 111 -15.71 8.36 5.92
CA GLY A 111 -15.63 7.01 5.37
C GLY A 111 -16.37 6.83 4.04
N ARG A 112 -16.57 7.90 3.26
CA ARG A 112 -17.27 7.87 1.97
C ARG A 112 -16.41 8.40 0.84
N CYS A 113 -16.72 8.03 -0.39
CA CYS A 113 -16.12 8.63 -1.58
C CYS A 113 -16.51 10.11 -1.67
N GLY A 114 -15.55 10.99 -1.98
CA GLY A 114 -15.80 12.43 -2.14
C GLY A 114 -16.65 12.79 -3.36
N ASP A 115 -16.74 11.92 -4.37
CA ASP A 115 -17.49 12.17 -5.60
C ASP A 115 -18.86 11.49 -5.60
N CYS A 116 -18.93 10.18 -5.31
CA CYS A 116 -20.20 9.43 -5.36
C CYS A 116 -20.83 9.11 -3.99
N GLY A 117 -20.13 9.36 -2.88
CA GLY A 117 -20.65 9.08 -1.54
C GLY A 117 -20.68 7.61 -1.11
N GLU A 118 -20.19 6.70 -1.96
CA GLU A 118 -20.09 5.26 -1.68
C GLU A 118 -19.23 4.99 -0.43
N ALA A 119 -19.60 4.00 0.38
CA ALA A 119 -18.88 3.69 1.60
C ALA A 119 -17.50 3.06 1.32
N ILE A 120 -16.46 3.66 1.86
CA ILE A 120 -15.10 3.12 1.82
C ILE A 120 -14.95 2.09 2.96
N SER A 121 -14.50 0.89 2.60
CA SER A 121 -14.30 -0.22 3.55
C SER A 121 -13.41 0.19 4.72
N ARG A 122 -13.82 -0.17 5.93
CA ARG A 122 -13.06 0.10 7.17
C ARG A 122 -11.76 -0.70 7.25
N ARG A 123 -11.57 -1.72 6.40
CA ARG A 123 -10.34 -2.52 6.38
C ARG A 123 -9.10 -1.64 6.13
N TYR A 124 -9.20 -0.67 5.23
CA TYR A 124 -8.09 0.22 4.86
C TYR A 124 -7.61 1.10 6.02
N PRO A 125 -8.47 1.91 6.67
CA PRO A 125 -8.03 2.70 7.82
C PRO A 125 -7.62 1.84 9.02
N LEU A 126 -8.18 0.63 9.18
CA LEU A 126 -7.76 -0.27 10.26
C LEU A 126 -6.30 -0.75 10.09
N VAL A 127 -5.88 -1.10 8.88
CA VAL A 127 -4.48 -1.49 8.62
C VAL A 127 -3.54 -0.31 8.88
N GLU A 128 -3.90 0.89 8.40
CA GLU A 128 -3.13 2.11 8.65
C GLU A 128 -2.99 2.39 10.14
N LEU A 129 -4.11 2.39 10.87
CA LEU A 129 -4.11 2.63 12.32
C LEU A 129 -3.32 1.56 13.07
N LEU A 130 -3.42 0.29 12.69
CA LEU A 130 -2.67 -0.79 13.32
C LEU A 130 -1.16 -0.58 13.12
N CYS A 131 -0.71 -0.27 11.90
CA CYS A 131 0.69 0.02 11.62
C CYS A 131 1.18 1.25 12.40
N GLY A 132 0.42 2.35 12.36
CA GLY A 132 0.73 3.56 13.14
C GLY A 132 0.83 3.27 14.64
N ALA A 133 -0.17 2.59 15.20
CA ALA A 133 -0.22 2.26 16.62
C ALA A 133 0.96 1.36 17.04
N LEU A 134 1.30 0.34 16.24
CA LEU A 134 2.43 -0.55 16.53
C LEU A 134 3.76 0.20 16.51
N TYR A 135 4.00 1.05 15.51
CA TYR A 135 5.22 1.86 15.44
C TYR A 135 5.32 2.87 16.59
N GLY A 136 4.24 3.60 16.86
CA GLY A 136 4.19 4.55 17.97
C GLY A 136 4.38 3.88 19.32
N PHE A 137 3.74 2.72 19.54
CA PHE A 137 3.88 1.94 20.77
C PHE A 137 5.31 1.42 20.96
N LEU A 138 5.92 0.88 19.91
CA LEU A 138 7.30 0.38 19.96
C LEU A 138 8.28 1.51 20.24
N ALA A 139 8.14 2.65 19.57
CA ALA A 139 8.97 3.85 19.81
C ALA A 139 8.82 4.36 21.25
N TRP A 140 7.58 4.44 21.77
CA TRP A 140 7.33 4.83 23.16
C TRP A 140 7.96 3.85 24.16
N LYS A 141 7.82 2.54 23.94
CA LYS A 141 8.41 1.52 24.80
C LYS A 141 9.94 1.57 24.82
N LEU A 142 10.56 1.73 23.65
CA LEU A 142 12.02 1.74 23.54
C LEU A 142 12.64 3.03 24.10
N ALA A 143 12.00 4.18 23.85
CA ALA A 143 12.45 5.47 24.37
C ALA A 143 12.17 5.62 25.87
N GLY A 144 10.98 5.23 26.34
CA GLY A 144 10.59 5.29 27.75
C GLY A 144 11.39 4.33 28.64
N ALA A 145 11.91 3.23 28.07
CA ALA A 145 12.79 2.31 28.80
C ALA A 145 14.24 2.79 28.91
N GLY A 146 14.60 3.98 28.40
CA GLY A 146 15.98 4.50 28.39
C GLY A 146 16.95 3.64 27.56
N ARG A 147 16.44 2.72 26.73
CA ARG A 147 17.25 1.75 25.96
C ARG A 147 17.84 2.34 24.68
N TRP A 148 17.38 3.52 24.29
CA TRP A 148 17.80 4.28 23.12
C TRP A 148 18.13 5.72 23.54
N PRO A 149 19.30 6.31 23.20
CA PRO A 149 20.38 5.77 22.36
C PRO A 149 21.50 5.07 23.14
N ALA A 150 21.34 4.87 24.46
CA ALA A 150 22.40 4.49 25.39
C ALA A 150 23.11 3.13 25.14
N ARG A 151 22.72 2.39 24.09
CA ARG A 151 23.27 1.07 23.74
C ARG A 151 24.18 1.04 22.50
N TRP A 152 24.38 2.16 21.80
CA TRP A 152 25.25 2.24 20.60
C TRP A 152 26.59 2.93 20.85
N ARG A 153 27.13 2.80 22.06
CA ARG A 153 28.56 3.04 22.34
C ARG A 153 29.23 1.71 22.67
#